data_AF-A0A7S3P6Q2-F1
#
_entry.id   AF-A0A7S3P6Q2-F1
#
_cell.length_a   1.000
_cell.length_b   1.000
_cell.length_c   1.000
_cell.angle_alpha   90.00
_cell.angle_beta   90.00
_cell.angle_gamma   90.00
#
_symmetry.space_group_name_H-M   'P 1'
#
loop_
_entity.id
_entity.type
_entity.pdbx_description
1 polymer ?
#
loop_
_entity_poly.entity_id
_entity_poly.type
_entity_poly.pdbx_seq_one_letter_code
_entity_poly.pdbx_strand_id
1 'polypeptide(L)'
;FKTETVLLRRLVKLPLYFSATACSLSDQKRNYKKLLSSWEECFMELSDKEVFQNCCHALSFLATADHARHDEALTVLHDIFGSLRKRLDDLIAKKGQLDNESVESDGENDEESSAEKIDNSINLTLQRLAVLSKRWPLFDLLEEGEEEAGEESVDKLCDTIFQLATHELDVRKPFIE
;
A
#
# COMPACT_ATOMS: atom_id res chain seq x y z
N PHE A 1 5.12 -15.36 14.61
CA PHE A 1 5.85 -15.44 13.32
C PHE A 1 5.99 -14.11 12.58
N LYS A 2 5.41 -12.99 13.04
CA LYS A 2 5.56 -11.68 12.36
C LYS A 2 7.02 -11.22 12.23
N THR A 3 7.88 -11.65 13.15
CA THR A 3 9.33 -11.37 13.18
C THR A 3 10.16 -12.38 12.39
N GLU A 4 9.56 -13.48 11.91
CA GLU A 4 10.25 -14.57 11.21
C GLU A 4 9.90 -14.55 9.72
N THR A 5 10.54 -13.65 8.99
CA THR A 5 10.23 -13.35 7.58
C THR A 5 10.24 -14.60 6.68
N VAL A 6 11.16 -15.54 6.92
CA VAL A 6 11.26 -16.79 6.13
C VAL A 6 10.01 -17.66 6.27
N LEU A 7 9.51 -17.83 7.49
CA LEU A 7 8.26 -18.57 7.72
C LEU A 7 7.07 -17.77 7.20
N LEU A 8 7.07 -16.46 7.44
CA LEU A 8 5.96 -15.62 7.05
C LEU A 8 5.72 -15.66 5.54
N ARG A 9 6.78 -15.58 4.72
CA ARG A 9 6.72 -15.73 3.25
C ARG A 9 6.01 -17.02 2.79
N ARG A 10 6.11 -18.10 3.57
CA ARG A 10 5.41 -19.37 3.29
C ARG A 10 3.95 -19.31 3.74
N LEU A 11 3.70 -18.78 4.94
CA LEU A 11 2.36 -18.72 5.53
C LEU A 11 1.41 -17.83 4.72
N VAL A 12 1.89 -16.70 4.19
CA VAL A 12 1.07 -15.79 3.38
C VAL A 12 0.66 -16.36 2.02
N LYS A 13 1.23 -17.49 1.58
CA LYS A 13 0.85 -18.20 0.34
C LYS A 13 -0.23 -19.27 0.56
N LEU A 14 -0.46 -19.70 1.80
CA LEU A 14 -1.48 -20.71 2.14
C LEU A 14 -2.90 -20.46 1.60
N PRO A 15 -3.39 -19.22 1.48
CA PRO A 15 -4.77 -18.94 1.06
C PRO A 15 -5.07 -19.37 -0.36
N LEU A 16 -4.03 -19.38 -1.19
CA LEU A 16 -4.09 -19.85 -2.58
C LEU A 16 -4.49 -21.33 -2.68
N TYR A 17 -4.45 -22.06 -1.57
CA TYR A 17 -4.83 -23.47 -1.48
C TYR A 17 -6.15 -23.70 -0.76
N PHE A 18 -6.86 -22.64 -0.37
CA PHE A 18 -8.14 -22.77 0.31
C PHE A 18 -9.23 -23.15 -0.69
N SER A 19 -10.14 -24.04 -0.27
CA SER A 19 -11.33 -24.33 -1.06
C SER A 19 -12.38 -23.22 -0.87
N ALA A 20 -13.08 -22.88 -1.94
CA ALA A 20 -14.23 -21.97 -1.91
C ALA A 20 -15.29 -22.40 -0.89
N THR A 21 -15.50 -23.71 -0.76
CA THR A 21 -16.42 -24.30 0.22
C THR A 21 -16.01 -23.98 1.65
N ALA A 22 -14.74 -24.14 2.01
CA ALA A 22 -14.24 -23.80 3.35
C ALA A 22 -14.42 -22.30 3.65
N CYS A 23 -14.19 -21.45 2.64
CA CYS A 23 -14.38 -20.01 2.73
C CYS A 23 -15.86 -19.60 2.80
N SER A 24 -16.81 -20.51 2.56
CA SER A 24 -18.26 -20.22 2.61
C SER A 24 -18.96 -20.75 3.87
N LEU A 25 -18.30 -21.61 4.67
CA LEU A 25 -18.89 -22.19 5.89
C LEU A 25 -19.18 -21.12 6.95
N SER A 26 -20.43 -21.00 7.43
CA SER A 26 -20.87 -20.00 8.43
C SER A 26 -19.94 -19.91 9.64
N ASP A 27 -19.57 -21.07 10.19
CA ASP A 27 -18.81 -21.18 11.45
C ASP A 27 -17.37 -20.69 11.31
N GLN A 28 -16.88 -20.55 10.08
CA GLN A 28 -15.55 -20.03 9.78
C GLN A 28 -15.51 -18.52 9.57
N LYS A 29 -16.66 -17.82 9.59
CA LYS A 29 -16.73 -16.36 9.33
C LYS A 29 -15.75 -15.56 10.20
N ARG A 30 -15.72 -15.85 11.51
CA ARG A 30 -14.85 -15.16 12.45
C ARG A 30 -13.37 -15.39 12.16
N ASN A 31 -13.02 -16.61 11.76
CA ASN A 31 -11.63 -16.97 11.44
C ASN A 31 -11.21 -16.32 10.11
N TYR A 32 -12.10 -16.31 9.12
CA TYR A 32 -11.90 -15.65 7.84
C TYR A 32 -11.61 -14.15 8.01
N LYS A 33 -12.44 -13.44 8.77
CA LYS A 33 -12.21 -12.01 9.07
C LYS A 33 -10.88 -11.75 9.75
N LYS A 34 -10.54 -12.53 10.79
CA LYS A 34 -9.24 -12.43 11.47
C LYS A 34 -8.07 -12.63 10.52
N LEU A 35 -8.23 -13.55 9.57
CA LEU A 35 -7.21 -13.86 8.59
C LEU A 35 -6.99 -12.71 7.62
N LEU A 36 -8.07 -12.13 7.10
CA LEU A 36 -8.02 -10.94 6.24
C LEU A 36 -7.34 -9.77 6.96
N SER A 37 -7.77 -9.43 8.18
CA SER A 37 -7.13 -8.36 8.97
C SER A 37 -5.65 -8.63 9.25
N SER A 38 -5.27 -9.90 9.44
CA SER A 38 -3.86 -10.25 9.64
C SER A 38 -3.02 -10.01 8.38
N TRP A 39 -3.56 -10.24 7.18
CA TRP A 39 -2.84 -9.95 5.94
C TRP A 39 -2.86 -8.50 5.54
N GLU A 40 -3.93 -7.79 5.82
CA GLU A 40 -3.98 -6.34 5.72
C GLU A 40 -2.83 -5.74 6.54
N GLU A 41 -2.73 -6.11 7.82
CA GLU A 41 -1.65 -5.67 8.70
C GLU A 41 -0.27 -6.08 8.16
N CYS A 42 -0.10 -7.34 7.74
CA CYS A 42 1.18 -7.78 7.15
C CYS A 42 1.54 -7.01 5.88
N PHE A 43 0.56 -6.69 5.03
CA PHE A 43 0.77 -5.93 3.81
C PHE A 43 1.18 -4.48 4.12
N MET A 44 0.51 -3.84 5.08
CA MET A 44 0.71 -2.43 5.43
C MET A 44 1.95 -2.15 6.28
N GLU A 45 2.37 -3.11 7.11
CA GLU A 45 3.41 -2.86 8.12
C GLU A 45 4.76 -3.51 7.78
N LEU A 46 4.80 -4.56 6.96
CA LEU A 46 6.05 -5.26 6.67
C LEU A 46 6.76 -4.68 5.44
N SER A 47 8.08 -4.52 5.55
CA SER A 47 8.95 -4.03 4.48
C SER A 47 9.45 -5.12 3.53
N ASP A 48 9.24 -6.40 3.87
CA ASP A 48 9.65 -7.51 3.01
C ASP A 48 8.76 -7.60 1.77
N LYS A 49 9.40 -7.36 0.62
CA LYS A 49 8.74 -7.33 -0.70
C LYS A 49 8.02 -8.62 -1.05
N GLU A 50 8.60 -9.78 -0.73
CA GLU A 50 7.96 -11.05 -1.03
C GLU A 50 6.73 -11.24 -0.16
N VAL A 51 6.77 -10.82 1.11
CA VAL A 51 5.63 -10.91 2.02
C VAL A 51 4.45 -10.08 1.54
N PHE A 52 4.61 -8.77 1.30
CA PHE A 52 3.47 -7.95 0.88
C PHE A 52 2.98 -8.32 -0.53
N GLN A 53 3.85 -8.79 -1.43
CA GLN A 53 3.42 -9.35 -2.72
C GLN A 53 2.51 -10.56 -2.57
N ASN A 54 2.87 -11.49 -1.68
CA ASN A 54 2.06 -12.67 -1.44
C ASN A 54 0.76 -12.34 -0.70
N CYS A 55 0.78 -11.38 0.24
CA CYS A 55 -0.45 -10.88 0.88
C CYS A 55 -1.41 -10.30 -0.16
N CYS A 56 -0.93 -9.43 -1.05
CA CYS A 56 -1.75 -8.88 -2.13
C CYS A 56 -2.29 -10.00 -3.04
N HIS A 57 -1.47 -10.98 -3.40
CA HIS A 57 -1.91 -12.11 -4.22
C HIS A 57 -3.00 -12.94 -3.53
N ALA A 58 -2.82 -13.27 -2.25
CA ALA A 58 -3.80 -14.00 -1.47
C ALA A 58 -5.12 -13.24 -1.33
N LEU A 59 -5.08 -11.95 -1.01
CA LEU A 59 -6.27 -11.10 -0.92
C LEU A 59 -6.99 -11.00 -2.26
N SER A 60 -6.24 -10.79 -3.36
CA SER A 60 -6.80 -10.73 -4.71
C SER A 60 -7.46 -12.05 -5.12
N PHE A 61 -6.83 -13.18 -4.79
CA PHE A 61 -7.39 -14.50 -5.06
C PHE A 61 -8.71 -14.70 -4.33
N LEU A 62 -8.78 -14.32 -3.05
CA LEU A 62 -10.01 -14.45 -2.26
C LEU A 62 -11.10 -13.48 -2.69
N ALA A 63 -10.75 -12.27 -3.12
CA ALA A 63 -11.71 -11.28 -3.60
C ALA A 63 -12.29 -11.62 -4.98
N THR A 64 -11.59 -12.44 -5.79
CA THR A 64 -12.06 -12.89 -7.12
C THR A 64 -12.60 -14.32 -7.13
N ALA A 65 -12.46 -15.06 -6.02
CA ALA A 65 -12.91 -16.43 -5.92
C ALA A 65 -14.44 -16.52 -5.78
N ASP A 66 -15.03 -17.54 -6.39
CA ASP A 66 -16.46 -17.85 -6.28
C ASP A 66 -16.78 -18.47 -4.89
N HIS A 67 -16.90 -17.60 -3.89
CA HIS A 67 -17.29 -17.99 -2.54
C HIS A 67 -18.09 -16.90 -1.83
N ALA A 68 -18.87 -17.28 -0.81
CA ALA A 68 -19.81 -16.40 -0.11
C ALA A 68 -19.18 -15.22 0.66
N ARG A 69 -17.86 -15.10 0.69
CA ARG A 69 -17.10 -14.07 1.43
C ARG A 69 -16.16 -13.24 0.57
N HIS A 70 -16.31 -13.26 -0.74
CA HIS A 70 -15.41 -12.53 -1.65
C HIS A 70 -15.53 -11.01 -1.41
N ASP A 71 -16.74 -10.51 -1.15
CA ASP A 71 -16.98 -9.12 -0.75
C ASP A 71 -16.20 -8.70 0.50
N GLU A 72 -16.03 -9.59 1.48
CA GLU A 72 -15.25 -9.29 2.69
C GLU A 72 -13.76 -9.10 2.34
N ALA A 73 -13.23 -9.87 1.38
CA ALA A 73 -11.85 -9.71 0.91
C ALA A 73 -11.70 -8.48 -0.01
N LEU A 74 -12.71 -8.19 -0.83
CA LEU A 74 -12.74 -7.01 -1.69
C LEU A 74 -12.76 -5.72 -0.86
N THR A 75 -13.59 -5.66 0.19
CA THR A 75 -13.61 -4.54 1.15
C THR A 75 -12.23 -4.26 1.71
N VAL A 76 -11.47 -5.30 2.09
CA VAL A 76 -10.11 -5.13 2.61
C VAL A 76 -9.14 -4.59 1.55
N LEU A 77 -9.34 -4.91 0.26
CA LEU A 77 -8.55 -4.31 -0.81
C LEU A 77 -8.85 -2.82 -1.01
N HIS A 78 -10.13 -2.41 -0.90
CA HIS A 78 -10.51 -1.00 -0.87
C HIS A 78 -9.86 -0.27 0.31
N ASP A 79 -9.96 -0.83 1.52
CA ASP A 79 -9.39 -0.25 2.74
C ASP A 79 -7.85 -0.08 2.62
N ILE A 80 -7.16 -1.08 2.05
CA ILE A 80 -5.72 -1.03 1.78
C ILE A 80 -5.40 0.09 0.80
N PHE A 81 -6.13 0.19 -0.31
CA PHE A 81 -5.88 1.23 -1.31
C PHE A 81 -6.07 2.63 -0.73
N GLY A 82 -7.21 2.87 -0.06
CA GLY A 82 -7.50 4.14 0.61
C GLY A 82 -6.43 4.50 1.65
N SER A 83 -5.97 3.51 2.43
CA SER A 83 -4.92 3.71 3.43
C SER A 83 -3.56 4.02 2.82
N LEU A 84 -3.18 3.36 1.71
CA LEU A 84 -1.94 3.65 1.00
C LEU A 84 -1.94 5.05 0.40
N ARG A 85 -3.04 5.46 -0.24
CA ARG A 85 -3.20 6.80 -0.80
C ARG A 85 -3.06 7.86 0.28
N LYS A 86 -3.84 7.75 1.36
CA LYS A 86 -3.77 8.68 2.48
C LYS A 86 -2.36 8.76 3.09
N ARG A 87 -1.71 7.60 3.28
CA ARG A 87 -0.34 7.55 3.79
C ARG A 87 0.66 8.24 2.85
N LEU A 88 0.49 8.11 1.53
CA LEU A 88 1.32 8.79 0.55
C LEU A 88 1.14 10.31 0.61
N ASP A 89 -0.11 10.78 0.62
CA ASP A 89 -0.44 12.22 0.73
C ASP A 89 0.17 12.83 2.02
N ASP A 90 0.00 12.14 3.16
CA ASP A 90 0.56 12.56 4.46
C ASP A 90 2.09 12.63 4.43
N LEU A 91 2.76 11.68 3.77
CA LEU A 91 4.22 11.65 3.67
C LEU A 91 4.77 12.76 2.79
N ILE A 92 4.06 13.09 1.70
CA ILE A 92 4.46 14.17 0.78
C ILE A 92 4.26 15.53 1.42
N ALA A 93 3.14 15.74 2.11
CA ALA A 93 2.93 16.95 2.89
C ALA A 93 4.04 17.15 3.93
N LYS A 94 4.48 16.08 4.61
CA LYS A 94 5.61 16.12 5.54
C LYS A 94 6.95 16.40 4.87
N LYS A 95 7.22 15.79 3.71
CA LYS A 95 8.45 16.05 2.94
C LYS A 95 8.53 17.53 2.55
N GLY A 96 7.43 18.09 2.01
CA GLY A 96 7.37 19.51 1.66
C GLY A 96 7.51 20.47 2.85
N GLN A 97 7.14 20.06 4.07
CA GLN A 97 7.39 20.86 5.27
C GLN A 97 8.88 20.89 5.63
N LEU A 98 9.56 19.74 5.60
CA LEU A 98 11.00 19.66 5.87
C LEU A 98 11.84 20.43 4.84
N ASP A 99 11.44 20.38 3.57
CA ASP A 99 12.13 21.11 2.49
C ASP A 99 12.00 22.63 2.66
N ASN A 100 10.96 23.12 3.35
CA ASN A 100 10.78 24.55 3.66
C ASN A 100 11.49 24.97 4.96
N GLU A 101 11.53 24.10 5.97
CA GLU A 101 12.19 24.38 7.27
C GLU A 101 13.73 24.38 7.16
N SER A 102 14.29 23.52 6.29
CA SER A 102 15.73 23.46 6.00
C SER A 102 16.30 24.72 5.34
N VAL A 103 15.45 25.62 4.81
CA VAL A 103 15.88 26.92 4.26
C VAL A 103 16.10 27.97 5.36
N GLU A 104 15.57 27.76 6.58
CA GLU A 104 15.67 28.73 7.69
C GLU A 104 16.57 28.28 8.86
N SER A 105 17.00 27.01 8.91
CA SER A 105 17.74 26.42 10.04
C SER A 105 19.16 25.99 9.66
N ASP A 106 20.15 26.81 10.00
CA ASP A 106 21.60 26.53 9.90
C ASP A 106 22.05 25.63 11.08
N GLY A 107 21.35 24.50 11.30
CA GLY A 107 21.46 23.63 12.47
C GLY A 107 21.78 22.18 12.11
N GLU A 108 23.06 21.83 12.13
CA GLU A 108 23.61 20.52 11.76
C GLU A 108 23.11 19.35 12.64
N ASN A 109 22.74 18.24 11.97
CA ASN A 109 22.86 16.81 12.37
C ASN A 109 21.62 15.95 12.73
N ASP A 110 20.39 16.48 12.87
CA ASP A 110 19.20 15.63 13.13
C ASP A 110 18.20 15.53 11.95
N GLU A 111 18.21 16.49 11.01
CA GLU A 111 17.24 16.56 9.91
C GLU A 111 17.47 15.51 8.81
N GLU A 112 18.72 15.19 8.49
CA GLU A 112 19.10 14.24 7.43
C GLU A 112 18.56 12.82 7.70
N SER A 113 18.53 12.40 8.99
CA SER A 113 17.93 11.13 9.40
C SER A 113 16.40 11.10 9.28
N SER A 114 15.74 12.26 9.31
CA SER A 114 14.29 12.38 9.24
C SER A 114 13.78 12.36 7.78
N ALA A 115 14.50 13.05 6.89
CA ALA A 115 14.22 13.08 5.46
C ALA A 115 14.40 11.69 4.84
N GLU A 116 15.50 10.99 5.15
CA GLU A 116 15.76 9.64 4.63
C GLU A 116 14.67 8.64 5.08
N LYS A 117 14.14 8.78 6.31
CA LYS A 117 13.03 7.94 6.80
C LYS A 117 11.73 8.21 6.04
N ILE A 118 11.45 9.47 5.71
CA ILE A 118 10.28 9.83 4.93
C ILE A 118 10.41 9.30 3.50
N ASP A 119 11.57 9.46 2.86
CA ASP A 119 11.83 8.93 1.52
C ASP A 119 11.71 7.41 1.46
N ASN A 120 12.26 6.70 2.45
CA ASN A 120 12.10 5.26 2.56
C ASN A 120 10.62 4.86 2.72
N SER A 121 9.84 5.65 3.47
CA SER A 121 8.41 5.41 3.67
C SER A 121 7.59 5.70 2.42
N ILE A 122 7.93 6.75 1.67
CA ILE A 122 7.32 7.07 0.36
C ILE A 122 7.62 5.93 -0.61
N ASN A 123 8.88 5.51 -0.74
CA ASN A 123 9.29 4.42 -1.62
C ASN A 123 8.55 3.12 -1.30
N LEU A 124 8.49 2.74 -0.01
CA LEU A 124 7.78 1.52 0.39
C LEU A 124 6.27 1.60 0.10
N THR A 125 5.65 2.77 0.29
CA THR A 125 4.24 2.99 -0.03
C THR A 125 3.98 2.89 -1.54
N LEU A 126 4.84 3.50 -2.37
CA LEU A 126 4.79 3.39 -3.83
C LEU A 126 5.00 1.94 -4.31
N GLN A 127 5.91 1.18 -3.69
CA GLN A 127 6.10 -0.23 -4.02
C GLN A 127 4.84 -1.07 -3.75
N ARG A 128 4.12 -0.78 -2.65
CA ARG A 128 2.85 -1.45 -2.32
C ARG A 128 1.75 -1.09 -3.33
N LEU A 129 1.62 0.19 -3.68
CA LEU A 129 0.70 0.65 -4.74
C LEU A 129 1.03 0.00 -6.10
N ALA A 130 2.31 -0.11 -6.44
CA ALA A 130 2.78 -0.76 -7.67
C ALA A 130 2.51 -2.26 -7.69
N VAL A 131 2.43 -2.92 -6.53
CA VAL A 131 2.04 -4.34 -6.44
C VAL A 131 0.53 -4.49 -6.57
N LEU A 132 -0.24 -3.61 -5.94
CA LEU A 132 -1.69 -3.62 -5.98
C LEU A 132 -2.22 -3.36 -7.41
N SER A 133 -1.72 -2.31 -8.06
CA SER A 133 -2.08 -1.93 -9.45
C SER A 133 -1.76 -2.99 -10.51
N LYS A 134 -0.86 -3.93 -10.23
CA LYS A 134 -0.58 -5.08 -11.12
C LYS A 134 -1.63 -6.18 -11.05
N ARG A 135 -2.47 -6.16 -10.02
CA ARG A 135 -3.48 -7.19 -9.75
C ARG A 135 -4.90 -6.66 -9.87
N TRP A 136 -5.10 -5.38 -9.58
CA TRP A 136 -6.38 -4.71 -9.61
C TRP A 136 -6.29 -3.41 -10.38
N PRO A 137 -7.25 -3.11 -11.27
CA PRO A 137 -7.48 -1.75 -11.72
C PRO A 137 -7.74 -0.87 -10.49
N LEU A 138 -6.96 0.19 -10.31
CA LEU A 138 -7.10 1.04 -9.12
C LEU A 138 -8.46 1.75 -9.07
N PHE A 139 -9.07 1.97 -10.23
CA PHE A 139 -10.44 2.48 -10.35
C PHE A 139 -11.46 1.58 -9.67
N ASP A 140 -11.33 0.26 -9.82
CA ASP A 140 -12.22 -0.72 -9.20
C ASP A 140 -12.04 -0.78 -7.67
N LEU A 141 -10.97 -0.19 -7.13
CA LEU A 141 -10.69 -0.12 -5.71
C LEU A 141 -11.11 1.23 -5.07
N LEU A 142 -11.72 2.13 -5.84
CA LEU A 142 -12.40 3.30 -5.31
C LEU A 142 -13.80 2.89 -4.83
N GLU A 143 -14.29 3.51 -3.77
CA GLU A 143 -15.61 3.15 -3.20
C GLU A 143 -16.72 3.30 -4.26
N GLU A 144 -17.60 2.29 -4.35
CA GLU A 144 -18.79 2.33 -5.20
C GLU A 144 -19.70 3.50 -4.77
N GLY A 145 -19.85 4.50 -5.62
CA GLY A 145 -20.66 5.72 -5.35
C GLY A 145 -19.97 7.03 -5.74
N GLU A 146 -18.68 6.97 -6.08
CA GLU A 146 -17.85 8.10 -6.48
C GLU A 146 -17.29 7.88 -7.89
N GLU A 147 -18.10 7.66 -8.93
CA GLU A 147 -17.53 7.48 -10.29
C GLU A 147 -16.83 8.77 -10.77
N GLU A 148 -17.47 9.93 -10.62
CA GLU A 148 -16.85 11.24 -10.96
C GLU A 148 -15.75 11.64 -9.96
N ALA A 149 -15.94 11.36 -8.66
CA ALA A 149 -14.94 11.64 -7.63
C ALA A 149 -13.77 10.64 -7.65
N GLY A 150 -13.98 9.46 -8.23
CA GLY A 150 -13.01 8.39 -8.40
C GLY A 150 -12.02 8.70 -9.51
N GLU A 151 -12.50 9.19 -10.65
CA GLU A 151 -11.63 9.68 -11.73
C GLU A 151 -10.74 10.82 -11.25
N GLU A 152 -11.33 11.84 -10.61
CA GLU A 152 -10.60 12.96 -10.01
C GLU A 152 -9.62 12.49 -8.91
N SER A 153 -9.97 11.45 -8.18
CA SER A 153 -9.14 10.85 -7.12
C SER A 153 -7.91 10.13 -7.67
N VAL A 154 -8.05 9.38 -8.76
CA VAL A 154 -6.92 8.71 -9.42
C VAL A 154 -6.03 9.74 -10.10
N ASP A 155 -6.62 10.75 -10.74
CA ASP A 155 -5.86 11.85 -11.33
C ASP A 155 -5.03 12.57 -10.27
N LYS A 156 -5.61 12.88 -9.10
CA LYS A 156 -4.85 13.42 -7.95
C LYS A 156 -3.71 12.51 -7.53
N LEU A 157 -3.94 11.19 -7.43
CA LEU A 157 -2.88 10.25 -7.09
C LEU A 157 -1.76 10.25 -8.16
N CYS A 158 -2.13 10.29 -9.44
CA CYS A 158 -1.19 10.36 -10.55
C CYS A 158 -0.39 11.67 -10.53
N ASP A 159 -1.04 12.81 -10.28
CA ASP A 159 -0.39 14.11 -10.12
C ASP A 159 0.58 14.10 -8.94
N THR A 160 0.17 13.54 -7.81
CA THR A 160 0.99 13.36 -6.62
C THR A 160 2.26 12.53 -6.93
N ILE A 161 2.12 11.41 -7.64
CA ILE A 161 3.26 10.57 -8.06
C ILE A 161 4.15 11.32 -9.06
N PHE A 162 3.54 12.05 -10.00
CA PHE A 162 4.25 12.83 -11.00
C PHE A 162 5.08 13.94 -10.37
N GLN A 163 4.49 14.71 -9.45
CA GLN A 163 5.18 15.77 -8.70
C GLN A 163 6.40 15.24 -7.95
N LEU A 164 6.26 14.09 -7.28
CA LEU A 164 7.38 13.40 -6.65
C LEU A 164 8.49 13.05 -7.63
N ALA A 165 8.14 12.47 -8.77
CA ALA A 165 9.11 12.10 -9.80
C ALA A 165 9.82 13.32 -10.38
N THR A 166 9.10 14.41 -10.65
CA THR A 166 9.69 15.66 -11.16
C THR A 166 10.61 16.31 -10.15
N HIS A 167 10.22 16.36 -8.87
CA HIS A 167 11.06 16.94 -7.81
C HIS A 167 12.39 16.18 -7.67
N GLU A 168 12.34 14.85 -7.62
CA GLU A 168 13.55 14.01 -7.57
C GLU A 168 14.44 14.19 -8.80
N LEU A 169 13.86 14.40 -9.98
CA LEU A 169 14.61 14.63 -11.22
C LEU A 169 15.23 16.03 -11.27
N ASP A 170 14.54 17.05 -10.77
CA ASP A 170 15.06 18.43 -10.70
C ASP A 170 16.22 18.55 -9.71
N VAL A 171 16.14 17.88 -8.56
CA VAL A 171 17.26 17.77 -7.60
C VAL A 171 18.47 17.05 -8.22
N ARG A 172 18.24 16.13 -9.16
CA ARG A 172 19.29 15.34 -9.84
C ARG A 172 19.84 15.96 -11.12
N LYS A 173 19.36 17.14 -11.55
CA LYS A 173 19.94 17.80 -12.73
C LYS A 173 21.43 18.05 -12.46
N PRO A 174 22.34 17.47 -13.27
CA PRO A 174 23.76 17.75 -13.11
C PRO A 174 23.98 19.24 -13.36
N PHE A 175 24.80 19.88 -12.52
CA PHE A 175 25.49 21.13 -12.86
C PHE A 175 26.27 20.89 -14.15
N ILE A 176 25.67 21.22 -15.28
CA ILE A 176 26.38 21.30 -16.55
C ILE A 176 26.90 22.73 -16.61
N GLU A 177 28.13 22.93 -16.12
CA GLU A 177 28.98 24.08 -16.48
C GLU A 177 29.62 23.86 -17.86
#